data_AF-A0AAW2LYB6-F1
#
_entry.id   AF-A0AAW2LYB6-F1
#
_cell.length_a   1.000
_cell.length_b   1.000
_cell.length_c   1.000
_cell.angle_alpha   90.00
_cell.angle_beta   90.00
_cell.angle_gamma   90.00
#
_symmetry.space_group_name_H-M   'P 1'
#
loop_
_entity.id
_entity.type
_entity.pdbx_description
1 polymer ?
#
loop_
_entity_poly.entity_id
_entity_poly.type
_entity_poly.pdbx_seq_one_letter_code
_entity_poly.pdbx_strand_id
1 'polypeptide(L)'
;MDAVEFVLQNFTEMNKLWVRMQHQGPVREKEKLEKERSELRDLVGKNLHVLSQIEGVDLEIYRDSVLPRVLEQIVNCKDELAQYYLMDCIIQVFPDEYHLQTLETLLLALNFKYLCTINLKNKPTVDLKTVLSQLMERLSNYAASSPELLPEFLQVEAFSKLSNAIGKVIEAQVDMPMSEQLTLYVSLSSFTLHVLEFNESVVSTLNIRSNAFRGGLLLGSGSLDQSNRMSTMVIRK
;
A
#
# COMPACT_ATOMS: atom_id res chain seq x y z
N MET A 1 -11.63 8.02 -26.04
CA MET A 1 -11.71 8.93 -24.88
C MET A 1 -13.10 8.97 -24.26
N ASP A 2 -14.16 9.18 -25.05
CA ASP A 2 -15.54 9.29 -24.50
C ASP A 2 -16.00 8.09 -23.67
N ALA A 3 -15.62 6.86 -24.06
CA ALA A 3 -15.92 5.66 -23.27
C ALA A 3 -15.22 5.63 -21.91
N VAL A 4 -13.96 6.10 -21.84
CA VAL A 4 -13.19 6.18 -20.59
C VAL A 4 -13.84 7.19 -19.64
N GLU A 5 -14.20 8.37 -20.15
CA GLU A 5 -14.88 9.39 -19.37
C GLU A 5 -16.23 8.88 -18.82
N PHE A 6 -17.01 8.22 -19.67
CA PHE A 6 -18.29 7.65 -19.27
C PHE A 6 -18.14 6.63 -18.14
N VAL A 7 -17.17 5.71 -18.24
CA VAL A 7 -16.96 4.68 -17.20
C VAL A 7 -16.38 5.30 -15.92
N LEU A 8 -15.49 6.29 -16.01
CA LEU A 8 -14.99 7.03 -14.84
C LEU A 8 -16.09 7.81 -14.13
N GLN A 9 -17.01 8.43 -14.88
CA GLN A 9 -18.18 9.09 -14.31
C GLN A 9 -19.10 8.07 -13.62
N ASN A 10 -19.35 6.93 -14.27
CA ASN A 10 -20.16 5.86 -13.69
C ASN A 10 -19.53 5.31 -12.40
N PHE A 11 -18.23 5.04 -12.40
CA PHE A 11 -17.46 4.65 -11.22
C PHE A 11 -17.63 5.65 -10.07
N THR A 12 -17.47 6.94 -10.37
CA THR A 12 -17.60 8.03 -9.40
C THR A 12 -18.99 8.05 -8.75
N GLU A 13 -20.05 7.99 -9.55
CA GLU A 13 -21.42 8.04 -9.03
C GLU A 13 -21.79 6.76 -8.28
N MET A 14 -21.39 5.58 -8.77
CA MET A 14 -21.60 4.31 -8.08
C MET A 14 -20.87 4.26 -6.74
N ASN A 15 -19.61 4.72 -6.68
CA ASN A 15 -18.86 4.79 -5.42
C ASN A 15 -19.53 5.74 -4.40
N LYS A 16 -19.98 6.91 -4.84
CA LYS A 16 -20.72 7.85 -3.96
C LYS A 16 -22.00 7.23 -3.39
N LEU A 17 -22.77 6.52 -4.21
CA LEU A 17 -23.97 5.83 -3.76
C LEU A 17 -23.63 4.73 -2.75
N TRP A 18 -22.62 3.91 -3.04
CA TRP A 18 -22.18 2.83 -2.18
C TRP A 18 -21.67 3.30 -0.82
N VAL A 19 -20.92 4.40 -0.77
CA VAL A 19 -20.46 5.04 0.48
C VAL A 19 -21.62 5.66 1.25
N ARG A 20 -22.60 6.25 0.56
CA ARG A 20 -23.79 6.83 1.20
C ARG A 20 -24.62 5.78 1.92
N MET A 21 -24.66 4.53 1.43
CA MET A 21 -25.38 3.44 2.09
C MET A 21 -24.95 3.22 3.54
N GLN A 22 -23.69 3.54 3.89
CA GLN A 22 -23.19 3.41 5.26
C GLN A 22 -23.94 4.26 6.30
N HIS A 23 -24.58 5.33 5.84
CA HIS A 23 -25.24 6.31 6.68
C HIS A 23 -26.77 6.23 6.56
N GLN A 24 -27.29 5.28 5.78
CA GLN A 24 -28.73 5.09 5.62
C GLN A 24 -29.25 4.17 6.73
N GLY A 25 -30.41 4.51 7.30
CA GLY A 25 -31.10 3.64 8.26
C GLY A 25 -30.65 3.76 9.72
N PRO A 26 -31.36 3.10 10.65
CA PRO A 26 -31.09 3.17 12.08
C PRO A 26 -29.77 2.49 12.46
N VAL A 27 -29.08 2.99 13.50
CA VAL A 27 -27.80 2.43 14.00
C VAL A 27 -27.89 0.93 14.34
N ARG A 28 -29.08 0.44 14.73
CA ARG A 28 -29.33 -0.99 15.03
C ARG A 28 -29.20 -1.89 13.81
N GLU A 29 -29.34 -1.36 12.60
CA GLU A 29 -29.25 -2.11 11.35
C GLU A 29 -27.85 -2.01 10.71
N LYS A 30 -26.89 -1.34 11.36
CA LYS A 30 -25.55 -1.09 10.81
C LYS A 30 -24.84 -2.36 10.34
N GLU A 31 -24.92 -3.45 11.11
CA GLU A 31 -24.28 -4.72 10.74
C GLU A 31 -24.90 -5.35 9.48
N LYS A 32 -26.23 -5.27 9.35
CA LYS A 32 -26.95 -5.73 8.16
C LYS A 32 -26.57 -4.90 6.94
N LEU A 33 -26.49 -3.58 7.09
CA LEU A 33 -26.09 -2.65 6.03
C LEU A 33 -24.65 -2.87 5.59
N GLU A 34 -23.72 -3.12 6.52
CA GLU A 34 -22.33 -3.44 6.19
C GLU A 34 -22.23 -4.72 5.34
N LYS A 35 -23.05 -5.73 5.66
CA LYS A 35 -23.13 -6.97 4.88
C LYS A 35 -23.68 -6.72 3.47
N GLU A 36 -24.78 -5.99 3.34
CA GLU A 36 -25.35 -5.61 2.04
C GLU A 36 -24.35 -4.78 1.22
N ARG A 37 -23.65 -3.84 1.84
CA ARG A 37 -22.57 -3.07 1.18
C ARG A 37 -21.46 -3.97 0.69
N SER A 38 -21.05 -4.96 1.48
CA SER A 38 -20.02 -5.93 1.08
C SER A 38 -20.45 -6.76 -0.13
N GLU A 39 -21.73 -7.14 -0.22
CA GLU A 39 -22.28 -7.86 -1.38
C GLU A 39 -22.34 -7.00 -2.65
N LEU A 40 -22.53 -5.68 -2.52
CA LEU A 40 -22.65 -4.75 -3.65
C LEU A 40 -21.32 -4.21 -4.17
N ARG A 41 -20.20 -4.44 -3.47
CA ARG A 41 -18.88 -3.90 -3.84
C ARG A 41 -18.46 -4.26 -5.28
N ASP A 42 -18.83 -5.46 -5.73
CA ASP A 42 -18.50 -5.96 -7.08
C ASP A 42 -19.16 -5.15 -8.19
N LEU A 43 -20.29 -4.49 -7.92
CA LEU A 43 -20.92 -3.59 -8.88
C LEU A 43 -20.06 -2.36 -9.13
N VAL A 44 -19.41 -1.83 -8.08
CA VAL A 44 -18.49 -0.69 -8.20
C VAL A 44 -17.19 -1.16 -8.85
N GLY A 45 -16.62 -2.27 -8.38
CA GLY A 45 -15.37 -2.86 -8.90
C GLY A 45 -15.43 -3.24 -10.37
N LYS A 46 -16.62 -3.62 -10.88
CA LYS A 46 -16.82 -3.91 -12.31
C LYS A 46 -16.47 -2.73 -13.22
N ASN A 47 -16.59 -1.48 -12.77
CA ASN A 47 -16.15 -0.34 -13.57
C ASN A 47 -14.63 -0.33 -13.77
N LEU A 48 -13.85 -0.70 -12.75
CA LEU A 48 -12.38 -0.79 -12.86
C LEU A 48 -11.97 -1.93 -13.78
N HIS A 49 -12.67 -3.07 -13.70
CA HIS A 49 -12.48 -4.15 -14.66
C HIS A 49 -12.80 -3.70 -16.09
N VAL A 50 -13.92 -3.01 -16.32
CA VAL A 50 -14.24 -2.47 -17.65
C VAL A 50 -13.17 -1.50 -18.13
N LEU A 51 -12.70 -0.58 -17.28
CA LEU A 51 -11.62 0.37 -17.63
C LEU A 51 -10.34 -0.35 -18.09
N SER A 52 -9.98 -1.47 -17.47
CA SER A 52 -8.78 -2.23 -17.87
C SER A 52 -8.94 -3.00 -19.19
N GLN A 53 -10.18 -3.12 -19.69
CA GLN A 53 -10.49 -3.81 -20.96
C GLN A 53 -10.85 -2.86 -22.12
N ILE A 54 -10.95 -1.53 -21.88
CA ILE A 54 -11.27 -0.59 -22.94
C ILE A 54 -10.11 -0.53 -23.94
N GLU A 55 -10.42 -0.83 -25.21
CA GLU A 55 -9.49 -0.68 -26.32
C GLU A 55 -9.04 0.78 -26.44
N GLY A 56 -7.72 0.99 -26.40
CA GLY A 56 -7.10 2.30 -26.43
C GLY A 56 -6.80 2.92 -25.06
N VAL A 57 -7.10 2.25 -23.93
CA VAL A 57 -6.47 2.61 -22.64
C VAL A 57 -5.08 1.99 -22.62
N ASP A 58 -4.09 2.75 -23.11
CA ASP A 58 -2.68 2.41 -22.99
C ASP A 58 -2.09 2.93 -21.66
N LEU A 59 -0.79 2.69 -21.47
CA LEU A 59 -0.07 3.14 -20.28
C LEU A 59 -0.15 4.65 -20.06
N GLU A 60 -0.11 5.44 -21.14
CA GLU A 60 -0.16 6.91 -21.05
C GLU A 60 -1.52 7.37 -20.54
N ILE A 61 -2.61 6.88 -21.15
CA ILE A 61 -3.98 7.19 -20.69
C ILE A 61 -4.21 6.69 -19.27
N TYR A 62 -3.72 5.50 -18.94
CA TYR A 62 -3.83 4.97 -17.59
C TYR A 62 -3.14 5.88 -16.57
N ARG A 63 -1.87 6.22 -16.80
CA ARG A 63 -1.05 7.05 -15.91
C ARG A 63 -1.60 8.46 -15.76
N ASP A 64 -2.00 9.08 -16.87
CA ASP A 64 -2.26 10.51 -16.92
C ASP A 64 -3.75 10.86 -16.71
N SER A 65 -4.66 9.89 -16.88
CA SER A 65 -6.11 10.12 -16.78
C SER A 65 -6.83 9.15 -15.85
N VAL A 66 -6.71 7.83 -16.08
CA VAL A 66 -7.53 6.83 -15.37
C VAL A 66 -7.11 6.72 -13.91
N LEU A 67 -5.83 6.43 -13.66
CA LEU A 67 -5.33 6.19 -12.31
C LEU A 67 -5.52 7.40 -11.38
N PRO A 68 -5.17 8.64 -11.77
CA PRO A 68 -5.35 9.80 -10.89
C PRO A 68 -6.81 10.00 -10.48
N ARG A 69 -7.76 9.84 -11.42
CA ARG A 69 -9.19 10.02 -11.13
C ARG A 69 -9.77 8.91 -10.29
N VAL A 70 -9.34 7.67 -10.50
CA VAL A 70 -9.75 6.55 -9.64
C VAL A 70 -9.21 6.75 -8.23
N LEU A 71 -7.92 7.03 -8.09
CA LEU A 71 -7.29 7.26 -6.78
C LEU A 71 -7.90 8.45 -6.05
N GLU A 72 -8.27 9.52 -6.76
CA GLU A 72 -8.99 10.66 -6.19
C GLU A 72 -10.30 10.22 -5.51
N GLN A 73 -11.09 9.35 -6.15
CA GLN A 73 -12.34 8.85 -5.55
C GLN A 73 -12.08 7.96 -4.33
N ILE A 74 -11.06 7.10 -4.39
CA ILE A 74 -10.69 6.21 -3.28
C ILE A 74 -10.21 7.04 -2.08
N VAL A 75 -9.33 8.00 -2.32
CA VAL A 75 -8.79 8.88 -1.29
C VAL A 75 -9.88 9.73 -0.65
N ASN A 76 -10.78 10.31 -1.45
CA ASN A 76 -11.76 11.27 -0.96
C ASN A 76 -13.01 10.63 -0.34
N CYS A 77 -13.27 9.34 -0.58
CA CYS A 77 -14.48 8.71 -0.05
C CYS A 77 -14.46 8.50 1.47
N LYS A 78 -13.27 8.41 2.09
CA LYS A 78 -13.07 8.27 3.55
C LYS A 78 -13.85 7.09 4.16
N ASP A 79 -14.05 6.03 3.38
CA ASP A 79 -14.75 4.81 3.79
C ASP A 79 -13.80 3.61 3.71
N GLU A 80 -13.57 2.96 4.86
CA GLU A 80 -12.65 1.83 5.06
C GLU A 80 -12.88 0.69 4.05
N LEU A 81 -14.12 0.23 3.98
CA LEU A 81 -14.52 -0.88 3.12
C LEU A 81 -14.26 -0.56 1.65
N ALA A 82 -14.68 0.62 1.21
CA ALA A 82 -14.48 1.08 -0.15
C ALA A 82 -13.00 1.26 -0.50
N GLN A 83 -12.23 1.87 0.41
CA GLN A 83 -10.81 2.13 0.18
C GLN A 83 -10.02 0.85 0.04
N TYR A 84 -10.20 -0.09 0.97
CA TYR A 84 -9.54 -1.40 0.90
C TYR A 84 -9.88 -2.13 -0.39
N TYR A 85 -11.18 -2.30 -0.66
CA TYR A 85 -11.65 -3.08 -1.80
C TYR A 85 -11.22 -2.47 -3.15
N LEU A 86 -11.32 -1.15 -3.30
CA LEU A 86 -11.00 -0.50 -4.57
C LEU A 86 -9.48 -0.48 -4.84
N MET A 87 -8.65 -0.35 -3.80
CA MET A 87 -7.20 -0.51 -3.95
C MET A 87 -6.82 -1.93 -4.37
N ASP A 88 -7.40 -2.94 -3.72
CA ASP A 88 -7.21 -4.35 -4.09
C ASP A 88 -7.68 -4.60 -5.53
N CYS A 89 -8.82 -4.03 -5.94
CA CYS A 89 -9.29 -4.09 -7.34
C CYS A 89 -8.28 -3.48 -8.32
N ILE A 90 -7.71 -2.30 -8.04
CA ILE A 90 -6.68 -1.71 -8.91
C ILE A 90 -5.54 -2.69 -9.11
N ILE A 91 -5.01 -3.23 -8.01
CA ILE A 91 -3.88 -4.17 -8.05
C ILE A 91 -4.26 -5.40 -8.88
N GLN A 92 -5.49 -5.91 -8.76
CA GLN A 92 -5.93 -7.13 -9.45
C GLN A 92 -6.23 -6.94 -10.94
N VAL A 93 -6.90 -5.85 -11.33
CA VAL A 93 -7.49 -5.73 -12.68
C VAL A 93 -6.59 -5.06 -13.71
N PHE A 94 -5.63 -4.23 -13.30
CA PHE A 94 -4.71 -3.56 -14.21
C PHE A 94 -3.39 -4.34 -14.41
N PRO A 95 -2.72 -4.21 -15.56
CA PRO A 95 -1.48 -4.94 -15.87
C PRO A 95 -0.28 -4.58 -14.98
N ASP A 96 0.70 -5.50 -14.89
CA ASP A 96 1.89 -5.35 -14.05
C ASP A 96 2.78 -4.19 -14.51
N GLU A 97 2.96 -4.02 -15.82
CA GLU A 97 3.67 -2.90 -16.43
C GLU A 97 3.11 -1.56 -15.95
N TYR A 98 1.78 -1.46 -15.86
CA TYR A 98 1.11 -0.21 -15.48
C TYR A 98 1.37 0.09 -14.01
N HIS A 99 1.34 -0.93 -13.15
CA HIS A 99 1.71 -0.80 -11.74
C HIS A 99 3.16 -0.39 -11.55
N LEU A 100 4.08 -0.96 -12.33
CA LEU A 100 5.51 -0.62 -12.25
C LEU A 100 5.76 0.85 -12.64
N GLN A 101 5.18 1.28 -13.76
CA GLN A 101 5.37 2.61 -14.32
C GLN A 101 4.62 3.71 -13.53
N THR A 102 3.61 3.32 -12.73
CA THR A 102 2.84 4.23 -11.87
C THR A 102 3.07 3.99 -10.37
N LEU A 103 4.10 3.22 -10.02
CA LEU A 103 4.36 2.75 -8.66
C LEU A 103 4.41 3.89 -7.64
N GLU A 104 5.04 5.01 -8.00
CA GLU A 104 5.11 6.17 -7.12
C GLU A 104 3.74 6.74 -6.79
N THR A 105 2.88 6.91 -7.81
CA THR A 105 1.51 7.42 -7.64
C THR A 105 0.67 6.49 -6.77
N LEU A 106 0.76 5.18 -6.99
CA LEU A 106 0.09 4.16 -6.16
C LEU A 106 0.56 4.22 -4.70
N LEU A 107 1.87 4.25 -4.47
CA LEU A 107 2.43 4.30 -3.12
C LEU A 107 2.14 5.63 -2.42
N LEU A 108 2.06 6.75 -3.13
CA LEU A 108 1.67 8.04 -2.54
C LEU A 108 0.22 8.03 -2.05
N ALA A 109 -0.70 7.43 -2.82
CA ALA A 109 -2.09 7.25 -2.40
C ALA A 109 -2.20 6.36 -1.15
N LEU A 110 -1.34 5.33 -1.04
CA LEU A 110 -1.26 4.45 0.13
C LEU A 110 -0.64 5.12 1.36
N ASN A 111 0.34 6.01 1.19
CA ASN A 111 1.16 6.53 2.29
C ASN A 111 0.64 7.80 2.98
N PHE A 112 0.22 8.82 2.24
CA PHE A 112 0.56 10.17 2.70
C PHE A 112 -0.46 10.89 3.60
N LYS A 113 -1.74 10.48 3.65
CA LYS A 113 -2.75 11.27 4.39
C LYS A 113 -4.14 10.66 4.49
N TYR A 114 -4.45 9.69 3.64
CA TYR A 114 -5.84 9.45 3.24
C TYR A 114 -6.39 8.07 3.65
N LEU A 115 -5.52 7.06 3.74
CA LEU A 115 -5.88 5.70 4.18
C LEU A 115 -5.34 5.37 5.59
N CYS A 116 -4.22 6.00 5.97
CA CYS A 116 -3.60 5.87 7.29
C CYS A 116 -4.32 6.64 8.40
N THR A 117 -5.52 7.19 8.16
CA THR A 117 -6.31 7.78 9.25
C THR A 117 -6.51 6.72 10.33
N ILE A 118 -6.14 7.03 11.55
CA ILE A 118 -6.34 6.16 12.70
C ILE A 118 -7.74 6.47 13.25
N ASN A 119 -8.59 5.45 13.37
CA ASN A 119 -9.91 5.62 13.96
C ASN A 119 -9.81 5.76 15.50
N LEU A 120 -10.92 6.06 16.17
CA LEU A 120 -10.99 6.20 17.65
C LEU A 120 -10.54 4.95 18.43
N LYS A 121 -10.27 3.82 17.76
CA LYS A 121 -9.82 2.55 18.35
C LYS A 121 -8.33 2.25 18.08
N ASN A 122 -7.54 3.24 17.67
CA ASN A 122 -6.12 3.11 17.36
C ASN A 122 -5.80 2.04 16.29
N LYS A 123 -6.73 1.78 15.37
CA LYS A 123 -6.49 0.86 14.25
C LYS A 123 -6.34 1.63 12.95
N PRO A 124 -5.41 1.20 12.07
CA PRO A 124 -5.42 1.67 10.69
C PRO A 124 -6.79 1.37 10.09
N THR A 125 -7.37 2.37 9.40
CA THR A 125 -8.72 2.28 8.83
C THR A 125 -8.73 1.49 7.52
N VAL A 126 -7.59 1.01 7.04
CA VAL A 126 -7.48 0.16 5.84
C VAL A 126 -6.36 -0.84 6.09
N ASP A 127 -6.53 -2.10 5.71
CA ASP A 127 -5.49 -3.14 5.78
C ASP A 127 -4.41 -2.91 4.70
N LEU A 128 -3.61 -1.87 4.92
CA LEU A 128 -2.50 -1.45 4.05
C LEU A 128 -1.41 -2.51 3.97
N LYS A 129 -1.25 -3.32 5.02
CA LYS A 129 -0.29 -4.40 5.04
C LYS A 129 -0.64 -5.42 3.96
N THR A 130 -1.89 -5.86 3.87
CA THR A 130 -2.33 -6.80 2.84
C THR A 130 -2.21 -6.19 1.44
N VAL A 131 -2.68 -4.96 1.23
CA VAL A 131 -2.60 -4.29 -0.09
C VAL A 131 -1.16 -4.13 -0.57
N LEU A 132 -0.23 -3.70 0.31
CA LEU A 132 1.18 -3.57 -0.04
C LEU A 132 1.85 -4.93 -0.28
N SER A 133 1.54 -5.95 0.54
CA SER A 133 2.04 -7.30 0.31
C SER A 133 1.60 -7.87 -1.03
N GLN A 134 0.33 -7.68 -1.41
CA GLN A 134 -0.20 -8.11 -2.72
C GLN A 134 0.50 -7.39 -3.88
N LEU A 135 0.70 -6.07 -3.78
CA LEU A 135 1.43 -5.32 -4.81
C LEU A 135 2.87 -5.82 -4.96
N MET A 136 3.58 -6.02 -3.84
CA MET A 136 4.96 -6.53 -3.86
C MET A 136 5.05 -7.95 -4.41
N GLU A 137 4.13 -8.84 -4.01
CA GLU A 137 4.06 -10.20 -4.53
C GLU A 137 3.82 -10.20 -6.04
N ARG A 138 2.87 -9.39 -6.51
CA ARG A 138 2.55 -9.24 -7.93
C ARG A 138 3.76 -8.75 -8.73
N LEU A 139 4.42 -7.69 -8.28
CA LEU A 139 5.63 -7.16 -8.92
C LEU A 139 6.82 -8.12 -8.83
N SER A 140 6.94 -8.90 -7.74
CA SER A 140 7.95 -9.94 -7.59
C SER A 140 7.77 -11.05 -8.63
N ASN A 141 6.53 -11.51 -8.82
CA ASN A 141 6.21 -12.52 -9.82
C ASN A 141 6.43 -11.98 -11.25
N TYR A 142 6.13 -10.70 -11.48
CA TYR A 142 6.41 -10.05 -12.76
C TYR A 142 7.91 -9.99 -13.06
N ALA A 143 8.74 -9.59 -12.08
CA ALA A 143 10.20 -9.61 -12.21
C ALA A 143 10.75 -11.03 -12.46
N ALA A 144 10.21 -12.04 -11.79
CA ALA A 144 10.63 -13.43 -11.95
C ALA A 144 10.26 -14.03 -13.31
N SER A 145 9.11 -13.64 -13.86
CA SER A 145 8.59 -14.16 -15.14
C SER A 145 9.12 -13.41 -16.36
N SER A 146 9.59 -12.17 -16.20
CA SER A 146 10.06 -11.31 -17.29
C SER A 146 11.45 -10.72 -17.00
N PRO A 147 12.54 -11.52 -17.01
CA PRO A 147 13.89 -11.06 -16.68
C PRO A 147 14.40 -9.92 -17.56
N GLU A 148 13.91 -9.82 -18.80
CA GLU A 148 14.24 -8.75 -19.74
C GLU A 148 13.79 -7.36 -19.28
N LEU A 149 12.81 -7.28 -18.37
CA LEU A 149 12.26 -6.03 -17.85
C LEU A 149 12.92 -5.58 -16.54
N LEU A 150 13.86 -6.37 -15.99
CA LEU A 150 14.60 -6.01 -14.76
C LEU A 150 15.29 -4.64 -14.80
N PRO A 151 15.86 -4.18 -15.95
CA PRO A 151 16.37 -2.82 -16.05
C PRO A 151 15.33 -1.75 -15.76
N GLU A 152 14.06 -1.98 -16.10
CA GLU A 152 12.96 -1.03 -15.84
C GLU A 152 12.67 -0.91 -14.34
N PHE A 153 12.69 -2.03 -13.59
CA PHE A 153 12.54 -2.01 -12.12
C PHE A 153 13.62 -1.17 -11.44
N LEU A 154 14.84 -1.22 -11.96
CA LEU A 154 15.95 -0.39 -11.48
C LEU A 154 15.75 1.07 -11.88
N GLN A 155 15.34 1.34 -13.13
CA GLN A 155 15.09 2.69 -13.64
C GLN A 155 13.98 3.41 -12.86
N VAL A 156 12.90 2.72 -12.52
CA VAL A 156 11.81 3.29 -11.72
C VAL A 156 12.13 3.34 -10.22
N GLU A 157 13.30 2.84 -9.81
CA GLU A 157 13.77 2.72 -8.42
C GLU A 157 12.79 1.95 -7.52
N ALA A 158 12.20 0.86 -8.04
CA ALA A 158 11.08 0.16 -7.40
C ALA A 158 11.39 -0.28 -5.96
N PHE A 159 12.60 -0.82 -5.71
CA PHE A 159 13.05 -1.19 -4.37
C PHE A 159 13.06 0.00 -3.40
N SER A 160 13.63 1.14 -3.83
CA SER A 160 13.75 2.34 -2.98
C SER A 160 12.36 2.87 -2.62
N LYS A 161 11.46 2.92 -3.61
CA LYS A 161 10.08 3.37 -3.43
C LYS A 161 9.29 2.46 -2.48
N LEU A 162 9.35 1.14 -2.67
CA LEU A 162 8.69 0.16 -1.80
C LEU A 162 9.26 0.18 -0.38
N SER A 163 10.59 0.20 -0.23
CA SER A 163 11.25 0.29 1.08
C SER A 163 10.85 1.56 1.84
N ASN A 164 10.83 2.71 1.16
CA ASN A 164 10.39 3.98 1.74
C ASN A 164 8.92 3.94 2.14
N ALA A 165 8.06 3.37 1.29
CA ALA A 165 6.63 3.21 1.59
C ALA A 165 6.40 2.34 2.83
N ILE A 166 7.09 1.21 2.97
CA ILE A 166 6.99 0.37 4.17
C ILE A 166 7.40 1.17 5.42
N GLY A 167 8.53 1.88 5.37
CA GLY A 167 8.96 2.74 6.47
C GLY A 167 7.89 3.75 6.87
N LYS A 168 7.31 4.47 5.89
CA LYS A 168 6.22 5.44 6.13
C LYS A 168 4.96 4.80 6.69
N VAL A 169 4.55 3.62 6.21
CA VAL A 169 3.37 2.91 6.75
C VAL A 169 3.60 2.49 8.19
N ILE A 170 4.79 1.98 8.52
CA ILE A 170 5.14 1.59 9.89
C ILE A 170 5.19 2.84 10.81
N GLU A 171 5.80 3.93 10.36
CA GLU A 171 5.83 5.20 11.10
C GLU A 171 4.43 5.78 11.32
N ALA A 172 3.55 5.68 10.32
CA ALA A 172 2.18 6.16 10.42
C ALA A 172 1.29 5.30 11.33
N GLN A 173 1.61 4.03 11.51
CA GLN A 173 0.87 3.08 12.35
C GLN A 173 1.64 2.76 13.63
N VAL A 174 1.58 3.69 14.60
CA VAL A 174 2.33 3.65 15.87
C VAL A 174 2.19 2.31 16.63
N ASP A 175 1.02 1.65 16.53
CA ASP A 175 0.73 0.39 17.21
C ASP A 175 0.74 -0.84 16.27
N MET A 176 1.36 -0.75 15.08
CA MET A 176 1.44 -1.90 14.15
C MET A 176 2.20 -3.07 14.81
N PRO A 177 1.60 -4.27 14.89
CA PRO A 177 2.25 -5.45 15.44
C PRO A 177 3.56 -5.80 14.73
N MET A 178 4.58 -6.24 15.48
CA MET A 178 5.87 -6.66 14.90
C MET A 178 5.72 -7.76 13.85
N SER A 179 4.73 -8.65 13.98
CA SER A 179 4.43 -9.68 12.98
C SER A 179 4.00 -9.10 11.62
N GLU A 180 3.26 -7.99 11.63
CA GLU A 180 2.83 -7.30 10.40
C GLU A 180 3.99 -6.55 9.74
N GLN A 181 4.82 -5.87 10.55
CA GLN A 181 6.05 -5.23 10.07
C GLN A 181 6.98 -6.26 9.42
N LEU A 182 7.20 -7.40 10.08
CA LEU A 182 8.00 -8.51 9.54
C LEU A 182 7.40 -9.05 8.24
N THR A 183 6.08 -9.16 8.14
CA THR A 183 5.42 -9.61 6.89
C THR A 183 5.75 -8.67 5.74
N LEU A 184 5.68 -7.36 5.94
CA LEU A 184 6.04 -6.36 4.93
C LEU A 184 7.52 -6.48 4.51
N TYR A 185 8.44 -6.63 5.47
CA TYR A 185 9.86 -6.82 5.15
C TYR A 185 10.15 -8.14 4.46
N VAL A 186 9.41 -9.21 4.76
CA VAL A 186 9.51 -10.50 4.04
C VAL A 186 9.05 -10.34 2.60
N SER A 187 7.91 -9.68 2.36
CA SER A 187 7.44 -9.36 1.00
C SER A 187 8.46 -8.52 0.23
N LEU A 188 9.04 -7.49 0.86
CA LEU A 188 10.10 -6.68 0.23
C LEU A 188 11.34 -7.52 -0.10
N SER A 189 11.76 -8.42 0.80
CA SER A 189 12.92 -9.27 0.59
C SER A 189 12.69 -10.25 -0.57
N SER A 190 11.49 -10.84 -0.66
CA SER A 190 11.13 -11.72 -1.77
C SER A 190 11.15 -10.98 -3.12
N PHE A 191 10.57 -9.79 -3.17
CA PHE A 191 10.65 -8.90 -4.34
C PHE A 191 12.11 -8.61 -4.72
N THR A 192 12.92 -8.27 -3.72
CA THR A 192 14.32 -7.91 -3.91
C THR A 192 15.14 -9.07 -4.45
N LEU A 193 14.92 -10.30 -3.98
CA LEU A 193 15.63 -11.47 -4.50
C LEU A 193 15.38 -11.66 -5.99
N HIS A 194 14.12 -11.62 -6.43
CA HIS A 194 13.79 -11.79 -7.85
C HIS A 194 14.31 -10.66 -8.74
N VAL A 195 14.32 -9.42 -8.23
CA VAL A 195 14.87 -8.30 -9.00
C VAL A 195 16.40 -8.34 -9.05
N LEU A 196 17.06 -8.90 -8.04
CA LEU A 196 18.52 -8.84 -7.88
C LEU A 196 19.28 -10.11 -8.25
N GLU A 197 18.63 -11.25 -8.45
CA GLU A 197 19.26 -12.47 -8.98
C GLU A 197 19.93 -12.27 -10.36
N PHE A 198 19.79 -11.10 -10.99
CA PHE A 198 20.43 -10.72 -12.25
C PHE A 198 21.49 -9.61 -12.17
N ASN A 199 21.87 -9.09 -10.99
CA ASN A 199 22.93 -8.07 -10.89
C ASN A 199 23.80 -8.19 -9.63
N GLU A 200 25.02 -8.73 -9.76
CA GLU A 200 26.02 -8.83 -8.69
C GLU A 200 26.39 -7.48 -8.04
N SER A 201 26.18 -6.34 -8.72
CA SER A 201 26.61 -5.03 -8.22
C SER A 201 25.70 -4.46 -7.12
N VAL A 202 24.41 -4.81 -7.08
CA VAL A 202 23.42 -4.23 -6.14
C VAL A 202 23.42 -4.96 -4.79
N VAL A 203 23.92 -6.20 -4.73
CA VAL A 203 24.15 -6.94 -3.47
C VAL A 203 24.99 -6.13 -2.49
N SER A 204 25.93 -5.32 -3.00
CA SER A 204 26.75 -4.42 -2.19
C SER A 204 25.94 -3.30 -1.52
N THR A 205 24.93 -2.75 -2.20
CA THR A 205 24.06 -1.68 -1.68
C THR A 205 23.10 -2.21 -0.60
N LEU A 206 22.61 -3.44 -0.75
CA LEU A 206 21.83 -4.10 0.29
C LEU A 206 22.67 -4.50 1.51
N ASN A 207 23.94 -4.87 1.33
CA ASN A 207 24.81 -5.14 2.47
C ASN A 207 25.01 -3.87 3.31
N ILE A 208 25.07 -2.69 2.67
CA ILE A 208 25.15 -1.40 3.35
C ILE A 208 23.85 -1.09 4.12
N ARG A 209 22.66 -1.33 3.53
CA ARG A 209 21.37 -1.07 4.21
C ARG A 209 20.96 -2.15 5.22
N SER A 210 21.33 -3.41 5.03
CA SER A 210 21.18 -4.49 6.02
C SER A 210 22.02 -4.23 7.26
N ASN A 211 23.23 -3.67 7.09
CA ASN A 211 24.04 -3.18 8.20
C ASN A 211 23.42 -1.94 8.88
N ALA A 212 22.78 -1.04 8.13
CA ALA A 212 22.02 0.08 8.71
C ALA A 212 20.76 -0.39 9.47
N PHE A 213 20.07 -1.42 8.98
CA PHE A 213 18.92 -2.04 9.64
C PHE A 213 19.33 -2.77 10.92
N ARG A 214 20.45 -3.50 10.88
CA ARG A 214 21.11 -4.06 12.09
C ARG A 214 21.54 -2.97 13.07
N GLY A 215 22.08 -1.86 12.58
CA GLY A 215 22.46 -0.71 13.41
C GLY A 215 21.28 -0.01 14.07
N GLY A 216 20.17 0.16 13.35
CA GLY A 216 18.93 0.77 13.86
C GLY A 216 18.23 -0.09 14.92
N LEU A 217 18.20 -1.42 14.73
CA LEU A 217 17.68 -2.36 15.73
C LEU A 217 18.53 -2.41 17.01
N LEU A 218 19.85 -2.24 16.92
CA LEU A 218 20.75 -2.22 18.08
C LEU A 218 20.65 -0.92 18.90
N LEU A 219 20.36 0.22 18.26
CA LEU A 219 20.14 1.49 18.97
C LEU A 219 18.79 1.54 19.71
N GLY A 220 17.81 0.72 19.32
CA GLY A 220 16.54 0.56 20.03
C GLY A 220 16.59 -0.38 21.25
N SER A 221 17.61 -1.24 21.35
CA SER A 221 17.76 -2.21 22.45
C SER A 221 18.76 -1.79 23.53
N GLY A 222 19.24 -0.54 23.52
CA GLY A 222 20.40 -0.09 24.31
C GLY A 222 20.16 1.02 25.33
N SER A 223 18.93 1.34 25.75
CA SER A 223 18.68 2.44 26.71
C SER A 223 17.75 2.11 27.89
N LEU A 224 17.64 0.84 28.27
CA LEU A 224 16.89 0.39 29.45
C LEU A 224 17.71 -0.60 30.28
N ASP A 225 18.93 -0.24 30.71
CA ASP A 225 19.48 -0.65 32.02
C ASP A 225 20.90 -0.10 32.22
N GLN A 226 21.03 1.14 32.70
CA GLN A 226 22.26 1.58 33.36
C GLN A 226 22.11 2.83 34.25
N SER A 227 20.89 3.19 34.66
CA SER A 227 20.66 4.31 35.60
C SER A 227 20.42 3.86 37.05
N ASN A 228 20.43 2.56 37.37
CA ASN A 228 20.03 2.08 38.71
C ASN A 228 21.12 1.33 39.50
N ARG A 229 22.40 1.68 39.30
CA ARG A 229 23.50 1.27 40.17
C ARG A 229 24.63 2.30 40.21
N MET A 230 24.41 3.46 40.81
CA MET A 230 25.47 4.31 41.42
C MET A 230 24.87 5.56 42.07
N SER A 231 24.06 5.41 43.12
CA SER A 231 23.71 6.51 44.05
C SER A 231 23.21 5.98 45.39
N THR A 232 23.99 5.09 46.00
CA THR A 232 23.92 4.81 47.45
C THR A 232 25.33 4.43 47.89
N MET A 233 25.78 5.00 49.03
CA MET A 233 27.14 5.01 49.60
C MET A 233 28.09 6.01 48.90
N VAL A 234 28.66 7.06 49.52
CA VAL A 234 29.09 7.27 50.92
C VAL A 234 29.36 8.78 51.19
N ILE A 235 28.71 9.31 52.25
CA ILE A 235 29.26 10.06 53.41
C ILE A 235 29.78 11.52 53.30
N ARG A 236 29.22 12.37 54.20
CA ARG A 236 29.80 13.42 55.09
C ARG A 236 29.14 14.82 54.99
N LYS A 237 28.21 15.12 55.90
CA LYS A 237 28.46 15.80 57.17
C LYS A 237 27.25 15.66 58.09
#